data_AF-A0A2T1A6F7-F1
#
_entry.id   AF-A0A2T1A6F7-F1
#
_cell.length_a   1.000
_cell.length_b   1.000
_cell.length_c   1.000
_cell.angle_alpha   90.00
_cell.angle_beta   90.00
_cell.angle_gamma   90.00
#
_symmetry.space_group_name_H-M   'P 1'
#
loop_
_entity.id
_entity.type
_entity.pdbx_description
1 polymer ?
#
loop_
_entity_poly.entity_id
_entity_poly.type
_entity_poly.pdbx_seq_one_letter_code
_entity_poly.pdbx_strand_id
1 'polypeptide(L)'
;MYSSHAIRLVADMSIIPRPRSTETRAAGKLKAPDWLLPQLRDFLGITTPPAGPEMTEGNSRLTAVSGMMLFALLAVEGVTVLNVRGMITLHVYLGILLVGPVLLKCASTIYRFVRYYTGAPAYVQKGPPHPILRLLGPVVILSSLAVLGTGIGLVFVGPDHSEPLLTLHQASFIVWLVVVIIHVLGHILRASTTTWRELRDPHADPAVRGRRWRVFAAAASLVVGVGLATALLPSAHSWTDRQHNSHQLSHFDRTAHGTAPSR
;
A
#
# COMPACT_ATOMS: atom_id res chain seq x y z
N MET A 1 81.97 -6.46 18.63
CA MET A 1 81.57 -5.52 19.70
C MET A 1 80.07 -5.71 19.91
N TYR A 2 79.61 -6.66 20.73
CA TYR A 2 79.57 -6.68 22.22
C TYR A 2 78.79 -5.52 22.85
N SER A 3 77.55 -5.81 23.27
CA SER A 3 77.01 -5.58 24.61
C SER A 3 75.61 -6.21 24.67
N SER A 4 75.36 -7.31 25.40
CA SER A 4 75.29 -7.40 26.88
C SER A 4 74.21 -6.45 27.42
N HIS A 5 73.32 -6.77 28.34
CA HIS A 5 73.06 -7.88 29.24
C HIS A 5 71.82 -7.41 30.03
N ALA A 6 70.92 -8.34 30.42
CA ALA A 6 70.17 -8.36 31.69
C ALA A 6 68.70 -8.76 31.48
N ILE A 7 68.07 -9.67 32.22
CA ILE A 7 68.46 -10.56 33.31
C ILE A 7 67.43 -11.71 33.23
N ARG A 8 67.93 -12.94 33.11
CA ARG A 8 67.22 -14.15 33.54
C ARG A 8 67.57 -14.35 35.01
N LEU A 9 66.60 -14.23 35.90
CA LEU A 9 66.49 -14.82 37.24
C LEU A 9 65.16 -14.28 37.75
N VAL A 10 64.09 -15.05 37.92
CA VAL A 10 63.91 -15.98 39.03
C VAL A 10 63.00 -17.11 38.52
N ALA A 11 63.55 -18.31 38.48
CA ALA A 11 62.78 -19.54 38.54
C ALA A 11 62.92 -20.10 39.94
N ASP A 12 61.79 -20.60 40.45
CA ASP A 12 61.61 -21.56 41.53
C ASP A 12 61.03 -21.03 42.86
N MET A 13 60.15 -21.86 43.42
CA MET A 13 59.35 -21.76 44.65
C MET A 13 58.06 -20.93 44.61
N SER A 14 57.01 -21.52 44.04
CA SER A 14 55.77 -21.71 44.80
C SER A 14 54.96 -22.89 44.24
N ILE A 15 55.08 -24.01 44.95
CA ILE A 15 54.17 -25.15 44.87
C ILE A 15 52.81 -24.66 45.38
N ILE A 16 51.87 -24.41 44.47
CA ILE A 16 50.45 -24.23 44.79
C ILE A 16 49.66 -25.23 43.93
N PRO A 17 48.94 -26.19 44.53
CA PRO A 17 48.12 -27.12 43.76
C PRO A 17 46.97 -26.36 43.08
N ARG A 18 46.87 -26.48 41.75
CA ARG A 18 45.76 -25.90 40.98
C ARG A 18 44.43 -26.53 41.42
N PRO A 19 43.36 -25.75 41.70
CA PRO A 19 42.03 -26.32 41.83
C PRO A 19 41.59 -26.87 40.47
N ARG A 20 41.10 -28.11 40.49
CA ARG A 20 40.47 -28.82 39.39
C ARG A 20 39.41 -27.90 38.76
N SER A 21 39.51 -27.64 37.47
CA SER A 21 38.50 -26.96 36.69
C SER A 21 37.18 -27.71 36.84
N THR A 22 36.23 -27.15 37.58
CA THR A 22 34.83 -27.49 37.40
C THR A 22 34.47 -27.08 35.98
N GLU A 23 34.32 -28.06 35.11
CA GLU A 23 33.69 -27.91 33.80
C GLU A 23 32.32 -27.25 34.00
N THR A 24 32.26 -25.93 33.86
CA THR A 24 31.04 -25.30 33.39
C THR A 24 30.89 -25.78 31.95
N ARG A 25 30.12 -26.87 31.80
CA ARG A 25 29.63 -27.41 30.53
C ARG A 25 29.16 -26.22 29.69
N ALA A 26 30.04 -25.75 28.81
CA ALA A 26 29.74 -24.69 27.89
C ALA A 26 28.50 -25.16 27.13
N ALA A 27 27.38 -24.46 27.30
CA ALA A 27 26.25 -24.59 26.42
C ALA A 27 26.82 -24.38 25.02
N GLY A 28 26.96 -25.47 24.27
CA GLY A 28 27.51 -25.44 22.93
C GLY A 28 26.69 -24.41 22.18
N LYS A 29 27.33 -23.29 21.81
CA LYS A 29 26.76 -22.39 20.82
C LYS A 29 26.68 -23.22 19.56
N LEU A 30 25.53 -23.87 19.35
CA LEU A 30 25.16 -24.49 18.09
C LEU A 30 25.29 -23.40 17.05
N LYS A 31 26.45 -23.37 16.40
CA LYS A 31 26.74 -22.45 15.32
C LYS A 31 25.80 -22.90 14.22
N ALA A 32 24.78 -22.09 13.94
CA ALA A 32 23.86 -22.37 12.86
C ALA A 32 24.70 -22.69 11.61
N PRO A 33 24.36 -23.75 10.85
CA PRO A 33 25.14 -24.13 9.69
C PRO A 33 25.31 -22.93 8.74
N ASP A 34 26.49 -22.79 8.14
CA ASP A 34 26.81 -21.61 7.30
C ASP A 34 25.88 -21.47 6.08
N TRP A 35 25.17 -22.53 5.69
CA TRP A 35 24.12 -22.53 4.66
C TRP A 35 22.74 -22.04 5.15
N LEU A 36 22.48 -22.07 6.46
CA LEU A 36 21.21 -21.67 7.09
C LEU A 36 21.17 -20.15 7.33
N LEU A 37 22.31 -19.56 7.68
CA LEU A 37 22.42 -18.13 7.99
C LEU A 37 22.02 -17.20 6.83
N PRO A 38 22.37 -17.45 5.56
CA PRO A 38 21.91 -16.63 4.43
C PRO A 38 20.39 -16.73 4.22
N GLN A 39 19.83 -17.93 4.30
CA GLN A 39 18.40 -18.18 4.11
C GLN A 39 17.55 -17.56 5.23
N LEU A 40 18.01 -17.66 6.48
CA LEU A 40 17.39 -16.99 7.63
C LEU A 40 17.50 -15.47 7.54
N ARG A 41 18.64 -14.93 7.09
CA ARG A 41 18.81 -13.48 6.91
C ARG A 41 17.93 -12.95 5.78
N ASP A 42 17.76 -13.71 4.69
CA ASP A 42 16.82 -13.41 3.61
C ASP A 42 15.35 -13.52 4.05
N PHE A 43 15.02 -14.52 4.86
CA PHE A 43 13.67 -14.73 5.44
C PHE A 43 13.31 -13.64 6.46
N LEU A 44 14.26 -13.26 7.32
CA LEU A 44 14.10 -12.23 8.35
C LEU A 44 14.28 -10.81 7.79
N GLY A 45 14.62 -10.65 6.51
CA GLY A 45 14.82 -9.34 5.88
C GLY A 45 16.01 -8.55 6.44
N ILE A 46 17.03 -9.22 6.99
CA ILE A 46 18.27 -8.62 7.54
C ILE A 46 19.31 -8.40 6.43
N THR A 47 18.90 -8.44 5.16
CA THR A 47 19.74 -7.97 4.06
C THR A 47 19.58 -6.47 3.92
N THR A 48 20.71 -5.76 3.74
CA THR A 48 20.73 -4.35 3.37
C THR A 48 19.79 -4.19 2.16
N PRO A 49 18.80 -3.27 2.20
CA PRO A 49 17.93 -3.03 1.05
C PRO A 49 18.80 -2.82 -0.18
N PRO A 50 18.56 -3.52 -1.30
CA PRO A 50 19.49 -3.51 -2.43
C PRO A 50 19.55 -2.13 -3.05
N ALA A 51 20.47 -1.28 -2.60
CA ALA A 51 20.69 0.07 -3.10
C ALA A 51 21.25 0.01 -4.54
N GLY A 52 20.37 -0.30 -5.50
CA GLY A 52 20.74 -0.62 -6.86
C GLY A 52 19.52 -0.80 -7.78
N PRO A 53 19.73 -1.30 -9.01
CA PRO A 53 18.69 -1.44 -10.03
C PRO A 53 17.46 -2.25 -9.57
N GLU A 54 17.67 -3.24 -8.69
CA GLU A 54 16.61 -4.12 -8.17
C GLU A 54 15.55 -3.35 -7.35
N MET A 55 15.94 -2.38 -6.51
CA MET A 55 14.98 -1.54 -5.76
C MET A 55 14.16 -0.65 -6.70
N THR A 56 14.81 -0.05 -7.70
CA THR A 56 14.13 0.81 -8.68
C THR A 56 13.11 0.02 -9.50
N GLU A 57 13.48 -1.19 -9.91
CA GLU A 57 12.60 -2.08 -10.67
C GLU A 57 11.48 -2.67 -9.79
N GLY A 58 11.79 -3.04 -8.54
CA GLY A 58 10.82 -3.48 -7.54
C GLY A 58 9.75 -2.42 -7.27
N ASN A 59 10.15 -1.16 -7.08
CA ASN A 59 9.23 -0.03 -6.90
C ASN A 59 8.38 0.22 -8.16
N SER A 60 8.97 0.10 -9.36
CA SER A 60 8.24 0.28 -10.62
C SER A 60 7.14 -0.79 -10.77
N ARG A 61 7.47 -2.05 -10.50
CA ARG A 61 6.52 -3.17 -10.54
C ARG A 61 5.45 -3.08 -9.44
N LEU A 62 5.82 -2.69 -8.22
CA LEU A 62 4.86 -2.45 -7.14
C LEU A 62 3.86 -1.36 -7.52
N THR A 63 4.36 -0.25 -8.09
CA THR A 63 3.53 0.86 -8.57
C THR A 63 2.59 0.40 -9.70
N ALA A 64 3.06 -0.46 -10.61
CA ALA A 64 2.24 -1.01 -11.70
C ALA A 64 1.13 -1.93 -11.17
N VAL A 65 1.48 -2.91 -10.33
CA VAL A 65 0.53 -3.87 -9.73
C VAL A 65 -0.51 -3.14 -8.88
N SER A 66 -0.08 -2.21 -8.03
CA SER A 66 -1.01 -1.37 -7.25
C SER A 66 -1.92 -0.53 -8.15
N GLY A 67 -1.42 -0.05 -9.30
CA GLY A 67 -2.24 0.65 -10.29
C GLY A 67 -3.32 -0.23 -10.92
N MET A 68 -2.97 -1.47 -11.33
CA MET A 68 -3.94 -2.42 -11.89
C MET A 68 -4.98 -2.84 -10.86
N MET A 69 -4.54 -3.10 -9.62
CA MET A 69 -5.43 -3.41 -8.50
C MET A 69 -6.42 -2.27 -8.23
N LEU A 70 -5.93 -1.02 -8.16
CA LEU A 70 -6.79 0.15 -8.00
C LEU A 70 -7.75 0.33 -9.17
N PHE A 71 -7.28 0.15 -10.40
CA PHE A 71 -8.14 0.25 -11.58
C PHE A 71 -9.31 -0.75 -11.50
N ALA A 72 -9.04 -2.00 -11.12
CA ALA A 72 -10.09 -3.01 -10.94
C ALA A 72 -11.06 -2.66 -9.81
N LEU A 73 -10.55 -2.28 -8.62
CA LEU A 73 -11.40 -1.90 -7.49
C LEU A 73 -12.26 -0.66 -7.79
N LEU A 74 -11.68 0.35 -8.45
CA LEU A 74 -12.38 1.56 -8.88
C LEU A 74 -13.43 1.27 -9.95
N ALA A 75 -13.21 0.28 -10.82
CA ALA A 75 -14.22 -0.15 -11.78
C ALA A 75 -15.44 -0.76 -11.08
N VAL A 76 -15.21 -1.62 -10.08
CA VAL A 76 -16.30 -2.19 -9.25
C VAL A 76 -17.01 -1.08 -8.47
N GLU A 77 -16.25 -0.17 -7.86
CA GLU A 77 -16.80 0.99 -7.15
C GLU A 77 -17.62 1.88 -8.08
N GLY A 78 -17.17 2.09 -9.32
CA GLY A 78 -17.91 2.86 -10.34
C GLY A 78 -19.28 2.27 -10.68
N VAL A 79 -19.45 0.95 -10.57
CA VAL A 79 -20.78 0.31 -10.71
C VAL A 79 -21.70 0.74 -9.58
N THR A 80 -21.19 0.85 -8.35
CA THR A 80 -21.98 1.32 -7.20
C THR A 80 -22.45 2.77 -7.40
N VAL A 81 -21.67 3.59 -8.12
CA VAL A 81 -22.01 4.99 -8.42
C VAL A 81 -23.24 5.11 -9.34
N LEU A 82 -23.47 4.14 -10.23
CA LEU A 82 -24.64 4.15 -11.11
C LEU A 82 -25.96 4.03 -10.34
N ASN A 83 -25.92 3.44 -9.14
CA ASN A 83 -27.07 3.34 -8.25
C ASN A 83 -26.64 3.45 -6.78
N VAL A 84 -26.05 4.60 -6.40
CA VAL A 84 -25.56 4.82 -5.04
C VAL A 84 -26.64 4.56 -4.00
N ARG A 85 -27.88 4.98 -4.27
CA ARG A 85 -29.00 4.80 -3.32
C ARG A 85 -29.31 3.33 -3.06
N GLY A 86 -29.30 2.49 -4.09
CA GLY A 86 -29.54 1.04 -3.94
C GLY A 86 -28.34 0.26 -3.45
N MET A 87 -27.12 0.79 -3.63
CA MET A 87 -25.85 0.11 -3.37
C MET A 87 -25.01 0.82 -2.31
N ILE A 88 -25.64 1.63 -1.44
CA ILE A 88 -24.92 2.53 -0.53
C ILE A 88 -23.98 1.77 0.40
N THR A 89 -24.42 0.62 0.93
CA THR A 89 -23.59 -0.22 1.80
C THR A 89 -22.33 -0.71 1.07
N LEU A 90 -22.47 -1.11 -0.20
CA LEU A 90 -21.35 -1.58 -1.01
C LEU A 90 -20.42 -0.43 -1.40
N HIS A 91 -20.97 0.72 -1.78
CA HIS A 91 -20.22 1.96 -2.08
C HIS A 91 -19.37 2.38 -0.88
N VAL A 92 -19.96 2.46 0.31
CA VAL A 92 -19.22 2.84 1.54
C VAL A 92 -18.13 1.81 1.84
N TYR A 93 -18.45 0.52 1.77
CA TYR A 93 -17.49 -0.55 2.07
C TYR A 93 -16.29 -0.53 1.12
N LEU A 94 -16.54 -0.45 -0.18
CA LEU A 94 -15.50 -0.40 -1.21
C LEU A 94 -14.72 0.93 -1.16
N GLY A 95 -15.39 2.04 -0.91
CA GLY A 95 -14.77 3.35 -0.67
C GLY A 95 -13.76 3.31 0.47
N ILE A 96 -14.10 2.71 1.61
CA ILE A 96 -13.18 2.57 2.74
C ILE A 96 -12.08 1.53 2.44
N LEU A 97 -12.41 0.42 1.78
CA LEU A 97 -11.44 -0.59 1.34
C LEU A 97 -10.34 0.02 0.48
N LEU A 98 -10.68 0.96 -0.40
CA LEU A 98 -9.74 1.64 -1.30
C LEU A 98 -8.65 2.43 -0.56
N VAL A 99 -8.85 2.82 0.70
CA VAL A 99 -7.88 3.59 1.49
C VAL A 99 -6.51 2.87 1.52
N GLY A 100 -6.49 1.58 1.83
CA GLY A 100 -5.23 0.81 1.89
C GLY A 100 -4.46 0.79 0.56
N PRO A 101 -5.08 0.31 -0.54
CA PRO A 101 -4.50 0.35 -1.88
C PRO A 101 -4.08 1.74 -2.36
N VAL A 102 -4.86 2.80 -2.08
CA VAL A 102 -4.52 4.18 -2.45
C VAL A 102 -3.30 4.65 -1.68
N LEU A 103 -3.22 4.40 -0.38
CA LEU A 103 -2.05 4.73 0.43
C LEU A 103 -0.80 3.98 -0.04
N LEU A 104 -0.93 2.71 -0.40
CA LEU A 104 0.19 1.94 -0.98
C LEU A 104 0.67 2.56 -2.29
N LYS A 105 -0.25 2.93 -3.19
CA LYS A 105 0.07 3.59 -4.46
C LYS A 105 0.79 4.90 -4.21
N CYS A 106 0.26 5.74 -3.32
CA CYS A 106 0.83 7.04 -2.96
C CYS A 106 2.22 6.89 -2.34
N ALA A 107 2.39 5.97 -1.39
CA ALA A 107 3.68 5.72 -0.76
C ALA A 107 4.72 5.28 -1.80
N SER A 108 4.35 4.37 -2.72
CA SER A 108 5.24 3.89 -3.77
C SER A 108 5.65 5.00 -4.76
N THR A 109 4.73 5.89 -5.13
CA THR A 109 5.01 7.00 -6.05
C THR A 109 5.79 8.13 -5.38
N ILE A 110 5.43 8.51 -4.15
CA ILE A 110 6.15 9.51 -3.35
C ILE A 110 7.57 9.01 -3.05
N TYR A 111 7.74 7.74 -2.72
CA TYR A 111 9.07 7.15 -2.53
C TYR A 111 9.95 7.34 -3.78
N ARG A 112 9.42 7.01 -4.96
CA ARG A 112 10.14 7.22 -6.22
C ARG A 112 10.49 8.69 -6.44
N PHE A 113 9.54 9.58 -6.18
CA PHE A 113 9.74 11.02 -6.29
C PHE A 113 10.88 11.47 -5.38
N VAL A 114 10.79 11.21 -4.07
CA VAL A 114 11.82 11.57 -3.09
C VAL A 114 13.18 11.05 -3.51
N ARG A 115 13.31 9.76 -3.85
CA ARG A 115 14.59 9.16 -4.26
C ARG A 115 15.20 9.81 -5.51
N TYR A 116 14.36 10.22 -6.46
CA TYR A 116 14.82 10.92 -7.66
C TYR A 116 15.40 12.30 -7.32
N TYR A 117 14.70 13.11 -6.50
CA TYR A 117 15.16 14.45 -6.15
C TYR A 117 16.27 14.48 -5.10
N THR A 118 16.39 13.45 -4.26
CA THR A 118 17.55 13.28 -3.37
C THR A 118 18.77 12.74 -4.12
N GLY A 119 18.71 12.58 -5.44
CA GLY A 119 19.87 12.20 -6.26
C GLY A 119 20.27 10.73 -6.18
N ALA A 120 19.36 9.81 -5.81
CA ALA A 120 19.72 8.39 -5.74
C ALA A 120 20.14 7.87 -7.13
N PRO A 121 21.39 7.37 -7.33
CA PRO A 121 21.94 7.10 -8.66
C PRO A 121 21.06 6.20 -9.54
N ALA A 122 20.54 5.11 -8.98
CA ALA A 122 19.67 4.17 -9.70
C ALA A 122 18.31 4.76 -10.11
N TYR A 123 17.82 5.80 -9.43
CA TYR A 123 16.57 6.49 -9.78
C TYR A 123 16.81 7.61 -10.80
N VAL A 124 17.93 8.33 -10.68
CA VAL A 124 18.32 9.38 -11.63
C VAL A 124 18.65 8.78 -13.00
N GLN A 125 19.38 7.67 -13.05
CA GLN A 125 19.72 6.95 -14.28
C GLN A 125 18.49 6.42 -15.03
N LYS A 126 17.41 6.06 -14.32
CA LYS A 126 16.13 5.65 -14.94
C LYS A 126 15.41 6.82 -15.64
N GLY A 127 15.91 8.05 -15.47
CA GLY A 127 15.42 9.25 -16.14
C GLY A 127 14.30 9.96 -15.37
N PRO A 128 14.05 11.24 -15.73
CA PRO A 128 13.02 12.06 -15.09
C PRO A 128 11.62 11.44 -15.24
N PRO A 129 10.76 11.56 -14.22
CA PRO A 129 9.34 11.33 -14.40
C PRO A 129 8.80 12.28 -15.48
N HIS A 130 7.95 11.77 -16.37
CA HIS A 130 7.39 12.55 -17.47
C HIS A 130 6.73 13.84 -16.94
N PRO A 131 7.04 15.04 -17.48
CA PRO A 131 6.66 16.32 -16.89
C PRO A 131 5.14 16.49 -16.71
N ILE A 132 4.34 16.04 -17.67
CA ILE A 132 2.86 16.07 -17.55
C ILE A 132 2.38 15.18 -16.39
N LEU A 133 2.94 13.97 -16.23
CA LEU A 133 2.59 13.05 -15.13
C LEU A 133 3.10 13.55 -13.78
N ARG A 134 4.13 14.41 -13.78
CA ARG A 134 4.70 15.05 -12.59
C ARG A 134 3.79 16.10 -11.99
N LEU A 135 2.99 16.79 -12.82
CA LEU A 135 1.95 17.70 -12.36
C LEU A 135 0.65 16.96 -12.02
N LEU A 136 0.24 16.01 -12.87
CA LEU A 136 -0.97 15.21 -12.63
C LEU A 136 -0.87 14.34 -11.38
N GLY A 137 0.31 13.79 -11.06
CA GLY A 137 0.52 12.92 -9.91
C GLY A 137 0.04 13.52 -8.58
N PRO A 138 0.57 14.69 -8.17
CA PRO A 138 0.10 15.40 -6.97
C PRO A 138 -1.40 15.71 -6.99
N VAL A 139 -1.94 16.14 -8.14
CA VAL A 139 -3.39 16.45 -8.25
C VAL A 139 -4.24 15.19 -8.07
N VAL A 140 -3.85 14.05 -8.65
CA VAL A 140 -4.51 12.75 -8.44
C VAL A 140 -4.46 12.35 -6.98
N ILE A 141 -3.31 12.50 -6.31
CA ILE A 141 -3.15 12.15 -4.89
C ILE A 141 -4.09 13.01 -4.04
N LEU A 142 -4.03 14.33 -4.19
CA LEU A 142 -4.83 15.26 -3.39
C LEU A 142 -6.33 15.07 -3.60
N SER A 143 -6.77 14.92 -4.85
CA SER A 143 -8.19 14.68 -5.14
C SER A 143 -8.66 13.32 -4.65
N SER A 144 -7.82 12.27 -4.73
CA SER A 144 -8.17 10.94 -4.19
C SER A 144 -8.33 10.98 -2.68
N LEU A 145 -7.42 11.66 -1.98
CA LEU A 145 -7.50 11.86 -0.54
C LEU A 145 -8.70 12.72 -0.15
N ALA A 146 -9.08 13.72 -0.97
CA ALA A 146 -10.25 14.53 -0.73
C ALA A 146 -11.55 13.71 -0.84
N VAL A 147 -11.72 12.91 -1.90
CA VAL A 147 -12.90 12.05 -2.08
C VAL A 147 -13.00 11.03 -0.95
N LEU A 148 -11.91 10.32 -0.65
CA LEU A 148 -11.91 9.32 0.43
C LEU A 148 -12.12 9.95 1.80
N GLY A 149 -11.43 11.05 2.10
CA GLY A 149 -11.52 11.73 3.39
C GLY A 149 -12.90 12.31 3.65
N THR A 150 -13.52 12.93 2.64
CA THR A 150 -14.90 13.44 2.74
C THR A 150 -15.92 12.30 2.88
N GLY A 151 -15.72 11.18 2.16
CA GLY A 151 -16.57 9.99 2.28
C GLY A 151 -16.50 9.36 3.66
N ILE A 152 -15.30 9.21 4.22
CA ILE A 152 -15.11 8.75 5.60
C ILE A 152 -15.76 9.72 6.58
N GLY A 153 -15.62 11.03 6.39
CA GLY A 153 -16.28 12.01 7.25
C GLY A 153 -17.81 11.89 7.22
N LEU A 154 -18.42 11.57 6.07
CA LEU A 154 -19.87 11.34 5.95
C LEU A 154 -20.35 10.11 6.76
N VAL A 155 -19.49 9.10 6.90
CA VAL A 155 -19.79 7.95 7.76
C VAL A 155 -19.92 8.37 9.23
N PHE A 156 -19.12 9.34 9.69
CA PHE A 156 -19.15 9.80 11.08
C PHE A 156 -20.22 10.86 11.37
N VAL A 157 -20.43 11.79 10.45
CA VAL A 157 -21.42 12.88 10.63
C VAL A 157 -22.85 12.36 10.51
N GLY A 158 -23.02 11.25 9.78
CA GLY A 158 -24.32 10.65 9.56
C GLY A 158 -25.20 11.49 8.63
N PRO A 159 -26.42 11.00 8.35
CA PRO A 159 -27.16 11.46 7.20
C PRO A 159 -28.03 12.69 7.50
N ASP A 160 -28.22 13.06 8.78
CA ASP A 160 -29.00 14.24 9.21
C ASP A 160 -28.19 15.55 9.16
N HIS A 161 -26.86 15.46 9.22
CA HIS A 161 -25.95 16.60 9.25
C HIS A 161 -24.96 16.58 8.07
N SER A 162 -25.35 15.93 6.96
CA SER A 162 -24.44 15.59 5.86
C SER A 162 -23.91 16.81 5.10
N GLU A 163 -24.60 17.94 5.12
CA GLU A 163 -24.12 19.18 4.50
C GLU A 163 -23.22 19.98 5.46
N PRO A 164 -22.12 20.60 4.98
CA PRO A 164 -21.71 20.75 3.57
C PRO A 164 -20.85 19.59 3.03
N LEU A 165 -20.60 18.57 3.84
CA LEU A 165 -19.62 17.53 3.56
C LEU A 165 -20.02 16.66 2.36
N LEU A 166 -21.32 16.44 2.16
CA LEU A 166 -21.87 15.70 1.03
C LEU A 166 -21.64 16.46 -0.27
N THR A 167 -21.91 17.76 -0.29
CA THR A 167 -21.57 18.63 -1.43
C THR A 167 -20.06 18.57 -1.72
N LEU A 168 -19.21 18.62 -0.69
CA LEU A 168 -17.75 18.54 -0.86
C LEU A 168 -17.31 17.17 -1.40
N HIS A 169 -17.94 16.08 -0.96
CA HIS A 169 -17.69 14.74 -1.46
C HIS A 169 -18.03 14.62 -2.95
N GLN A 170 -19.21 15.11 -3.35
CA GLN A 170 -19.63 15.13 -4.76
C GLN A 170 -18.74 16.02 -5.63
N ALA A 171 -18.42 17.22 -5.16
CA ALA A 171 -17.55 18.15 -5.89
C ALA A 171 -16.14 17.57 -6.07
N SER A 172 -15.56 17.02 -5.00
CA SER A 172 -14.26 16.36 -5.07
C SER A 172 -14.30 15.12 -5.97
N PHE A 173 -15.41 14.36 -5.99
CA PHE A 173 -15.59 13.21 -6.88
C PHE A 173 -15.56 13.63 -8.35
N ILE A 174 -16.26 14.70 -8.74
CA ILE A 174 -16.25 15.19 -10.13
C ILE A 174 -14.84 15.61 -10.54
N VAL A 175 -14.15 16.40 -9.72
CA VAL A 175 -12.77 16.83 -9.98
C VAL A 175 -11.84 15.62 -10.10
N TRP A 176 -11.93 14.70 -9.15
CA TRP A 176 -11.15 13.47 -9.12
C TRP A 176 -11.39 12.63 -10.37
N LEU A 177 -12.64 12.45 -10.79
CA LEU A 177 -13.00 11.63 -11.94
C LEU A 177 -12.37 12.17 -13.22
N VAL A 178 -12.48 13.48 -13.47
CA VAL A 178 -11.85 14.13 -14.63
C VAL A 178 -10.33 13.92 -14.61
N VAL A 179 -9.70 14.17 -13.46
CA VAL A 179 -8.25 14.05 -13.29
C VAL A 179 -7.79 12.61 -13.50
N VAL A 180 -8.50 11.62 -12.94
CA VAL A 180 -8.16 10.19 -13.07
C VAL A 180 -8.38 9.70 -14.49
N ILE A 181 -9.45 10.12 -15.19
CA ILE A 181 -9.65 9.78 -16.60
C ILE A 181 -8.47 10.26 -17.43
N ILE A 182 -8.07 11.53 -17.28
CA ILE A 182 -6.91 12.11 -17.99
C ILE A 182 -5.63 11.35 -17.61
N HIS A 183 -5.43 11.05 -16.34
CA HIS A 183 -4.27 10.32 -15.84
C HIS A 183 -4.16 8.91 -16.43
N VAL A 184 -5.26 8.14 -16.42
CA VAL A 184 -5.32 6.77 -16.95
C VAL A 184 -5.15 6.79 -18.46
N LEU A 185 -5.83 7.67 -19.19
CA LEU A 185 -5.69 7.80 -20.64
C LEU A 185 -4.25 8.17 -21.03
N GLY A 186 -3.63 9.10 -20.30
CA GLY A 186 -2.22 9.44 -20.48
C GLY A 186 -1.28 8.26 -20.27
N HIS A 187 -1.60 7.36 -19.33
CA HIS A 187 -0.87 6.12 -19.14
C HIS A 187 -1.11 5.08 -20.24
N ILE A 188 -2.35 4.90 -20.72
CA ILE A 188 -2.69 3.94 -21.77
C ILE A 188 -2.04 4.33 -23.10
N LEU A 189 -2.16 5.59 -23.52
CA LEU A 189 -1.57 6.10 -24.77
C LEU A 189 -0.03 6.01 -24.77
N ARG A 190 0.59 6.08 -23.59
CA ARG A 190 2.04 5.92 -23.44
C ARG A 190 2.47 4.46 -23.33
N ALA A 191 1.67 3.63 -22.67
CA ALA A 191 1.90 2.20 -22.63
C ALA A 191 1.84 1.63 -24.05
N SER A 192 0.83 1.98 -24.87
CA SER A 192 0.73 1.50 -26.25
C SER A 192 1.92 1.91 -27.13
N THR A 193 2.49 3.10 -26.93
CA THR A 193 3.69 3.56 -27.66
C THR A 193 5.01 2.97 -27.16
N THR A 194 5.03 2.39 -25.94
CA THR A 194 6.23 1.81 -25.32
C THR A 194 6.23 0.27 -25.42
N THR A 195 5.08 -0.38 -25.22
CA THR A 195 4.87 -1.84 -25.33
C THR A 195 5.18 -2.37 -26.73
N TRP A 196 4.99 -1.58 -27.79
CA TRP A 196 5.39 -1.97 -29.15
C TRP A 196 6.90 -2.18 -29.31
N ARG A 197 7.73 -1.52 -28.49
CA ARG A 197 9.20 -1.68 -28.53
C ARG A 197 9.68 -2.82 -27.61
N GLU A 198 9.01 -3.03 -26.47
CA GLU A 198 9.37 -4.07 -25.49
C GLU A 198 8.93 -5.48 -25.91
N LEU A 199 7.84 -5.62 -26.68
CA LEU A 199 7.43 -6.91 -27.27
C LEU A 199 8.48 -7.50 -28.24
N ARG A 200 9.50 -6.74 -28.61
CA ARG A 200 10.59 -7.18 -29.51
C ARG A 200 11.79 -7.78 -28.77
N ASP A 201 11.79 -7.80 -27.44
CA ASP A 201 12.91 -8.32 -26.63
C ASP A 201 12.46 -9.29 -25.52
N PRO A 202 12.46 -10.62 -25.78
CA PRO A 202 11.95 -11.65 -24.86
C PRO A 202 12.84 -11.94 -23.64
N HIS A 203 13.98 -11.26 -23.47
CA HIS A 203 15.01 -11.65 -22.49
C HIS A 203 15.02 -10.85 -21.17
N ALA A 204 14.04 -10.00 -20.91
CA ALA A 204 13.98 -9.19 -19.69
C ALA A 204 13.35 -9.95 -18.49
N ASP A 205 14.06 -10.92 -17.91
CA ASP A 205 13.69 -11.47 -16.60
C ASP A 205 14.73 -11.17 -15.52
N PRO A 206 14.36 -10.40 -14.49
CA PRO A 206 15.00 -10.58 -13.20
C PRO A 206 14.03 -10.71 -12.00
N ALA A 207 14.33 -11.74 -11.21
CA ALA A 207 14.20 -11.87 -9.76
C ALA A 207 12.81 -12.19 -9.14
N VAL A 208 12.59 -13.50 -8.96
CA VAL A 208 11.55 -14.15 -8.15
C VAL A 208 11.50 -13.64 -6.68
N ARG A 209 12.61 -13.09 -6.15
CA ARG A 209 12.72 -12.61 -4.75
C ARG A 209 11.89 -11.36 -4.48
N GLY A 210 11.89 -10.39 -5.41
CA GLY A 210 11.06 -9.19 -5.30
C GLY A 210 9.56 -9.46 -5.45
N ARG A 211 9.16 -10.60 -6.03
CA ARG A 211 7.74 -10.95 -6.24
C ARG A 211 7.01 -11.16 -4.91
N ARG A 212 7.65 -11.83 -3.95
CA ARG A 212 7.05 -12.16 -2.65
C ARG A 212 6.70 -10.91 -1.85
N TRP A 213 7.64 -9.97 -1.76
CA TRP A 213 7.43 -8.70 -1.06
C TRP A 213 6.38 -7.81 -1.73
N ARG A 214 6.31 -7.79 -3.07
CA ARG A 214 5.26 -7.06 -3.80
C ARG A 214 3.87 -7.62 -3.55
N VAL A 215 3.74 -8.95 -3.60
CA VAL A 215 2.49 -9.65 -3.28
C VAL A 215 2.10 -9.40 -1.83
N PHE A 216 3.07 -9.49 -0.91
CA PHE A 216 2.84 -9.18 0.50
C PHE A 216 2.37 -7.74 0.70
N ALA A 217 3.01 -6.74 0.09
CA ALA A 217 2.61 -5.35 0.23
C ALA A 217 1.21 -5.09 -0.34
N ALA A 218 0.89 -5.66 -1.50
CA ALA A 218 -0.46 -5.58 -2.08
C ALA A 218 -1.49 -6.26 -1.17
N ALA A 219 -1.23 -7.49 -0.71
CA ALA A 219 -2.10 -8.21 0.20
C ALA A 219 -2.27 -7.47 1.53
N ALA A 220 -1.20 -6.96 2.13
CA ALA A 220 -1.25 -6.18 3.36
C ALA A 220 -2.11 -4.91 3.20
N SER A 221 -1.97 -4.20 2.07
CA SER A 221 -2.82 -3.03 1.80
C SER A 221 -4.29 -3.38 1.65
N LEU A 222 -4.61 -4.52 1.03
CA LEU A 222 -5.98 -5.03 0.96
C LEU A 222 -6.49 -5.44 2.33
N VAL A 223 -5.70 -6.15 3.13
CA VAL A 223 -6.06 -6.56 4.50
C VAL A 223 -6.32 -5.34 5.37
N VAL A 224 -5.48 -4.29 5.29
CA VAL A 224 -5.70 -3.02 6.00
C VAL A 224 -6.99 -2.36 5.53
N GLY A 225 -7.23 -2.30 4.22
CA GLY A 225 -8.47 -1.75 3.66
C GLY A 225 -9.71 -2.52 4.10
N VAL A 226 -9.69 -3.86 4.05
CA VAL A 226 -10.77 -4.73 4.51
C VAL A 226 -10.99 -4.56 6.00
N GLY A 227 -9.92 -4.55 6.80
CA GLY A 227 -10.00 -4.33 8.24
C GLY A 227 -10.62 -2.98 8.59
N LEU A 228 -10.22 -1.92 7.88
CA LEU A 228 -10.81 -0.60 8.07
C LEU A 228 -12.28 -0.55 7.64
N ALA A 229 -12.62 -1.12 6.49
CA ALA A 229 -13.99 -1.17 5.98
C ALA A 229 -14.91 -1.94 6.91
N THR A 230 -14.49 -3.11 7.38
CA THR A 230 -15.25 -3.93 8.34
C THR A 230 -15.41 -3.25 9.70
N ALA A 231 -14.37 -2.56 10.20
CA ALA A 231 -14.44 -1.83 11.46
C ALA A 231 -15.36 -0.61 11.42
N LEU A 232 -15.42 0.09 10.28
CA LEU A 232 -16.22 1.31 10.12
C LEU A 232 -17.62 1.08 9.57
N LEU A 233 -17.93 -0.11 9.04
CA LEU A 233 -19.24 -0.44 8.49
C LEU A 233 -20.39 -0.22 9.49
N PRO A 234 -20.26 -0.56 10.80
CA PRO A 234 -21.34 -0.32 11.76
C PRO A 234 -21.73 1.16 11.88
N SER A 235 -20.76 2.07 11.72
CA SER A 235 -21.02 3.52 11.73
C SER A 235 -21.81 3.99 10.52
N ALA A 236 -21.87 3.19 9.44
CA ALA A 236 -22.61 3.52 8.23
C ALA A 236 -24.08 3.05 8.26
N HIS A 237 -24.53 2.29 9.28
CA HIS A 237 -25.90 1.73 9.33
C HIS A 237 -27.00 2.79 9.22
N SER A 238 -26.80 3.99 9.76
CA SER A 238 -27.76 5.10 9.65
C SER A 238 -28.08 5.49 8.21
N TRP A 239 -27.14 5.30 7.28
CA TRP A 239 -27.34 5.53 5.86
C TRP A 239 -28.17 4.42 5.20
N THR A 240 -28.12 3.20 5.72
CA THR A 240 -28.87 2.03 5.24
C THR A 240 -30.31 1.99 5.78
N ASP A 241 -30.52 2.37 7.04
CA ASP A 241 -31.85 2.32 7.68
C ASP A 241 -32.82 3.36 7.10
N ARG A 242 -32.31 4.56 6.77
CA ARG A 242 -33.09 5.60 6.11
C ARG A 242 -33.67 5.13 4.77
N GLN A 243 -32.92 4.33 4.02
CA GLN A 243 -33.37 3.75 2.75
C GLN A 243 -34.58 2.84 2.98
N HIS A 244 -34.50 1.91 3.94
CA HIS A 244 -35.59 0.99 4.27
C HIS A 244 -36.85 1.74 4.69
N ASN A 245 -36.72 2.75 5.56
CA ASN A 245 -37.87 3.54 6.03
C ASN A 245 -38.54 4.34 4.89
N SER A 246 -37.76 4.90 3.96
CA SER A 246 -38.32 5.65 2.81
C SER A 246 -39.10 4.77 1.83
N HIS A 247 -38.67 3.53 1.61
CA HIS A 247 -39.40 2.56 0.80
C HIS A 247 -40.70 2.11 1.47
N GLN A 248 -40.70 1.94 2.79
CA GLN A 248 -41.89 1.51 3.52
C GLN A 248 -42.98 2.59 3.56
N LEU A 249 -42.60 3.86 3.78
CA LEU A 249 -43.53 5.00 3.78
C LEU A 249 -44.17 5.20 2.39
N SER A 250 -43.38 5.13 1.32
CA SER A 250 -43.91 5.28 -0.06
C SER A 250 -44.82 4.12 -0.49
N HIS A 251 -44.61 2.91 0.04
CA HIS A 251 -45.51 1.78 -0.19
C HIS A 251 -46.83 1.94 0.57
N PHE A 252 -46.78 2.43 1.80
CA PHE A 252 -47.97 2.67 2.64
C PHE A 252 -48.88 3.74 2.01
N ASP A 253 -48.29 4.85 1.57
CA ASP A 253 -49.02 5.96 0.95
C ASP A 253 -49.71 5.54 -0.36
N ARG A 254 -49.04 4.70 -1.16
CA ARG A 254 -49.61 4.13 -2.39
C ARG A 254 -50.77 3.17 -2.12
N THR A 255 -50.70 2.38 -1.05
CA THR A 255 -51.82 1.50 -0.65
C THR A 255 -52.98 2.25 -0.04
N ALA A 256 -52.73 3.35 0.68
CA ALA A 256 -53.76 4.19 1.29
C ALA A 256 -54.55 5.00 0.23
N HIS A 257 -53.89 5.45 -0.84
CA HIS A 257 -54.53 6.21 -1.92
C HIS A 257 -55.07 5.34 -3.08
N GLY A 258 -54.69 4.06 -3.17
CA GLY A 258 -55.15 3.13 -4.21
C GLY A 258 -56.51 2.48 -3.97
N THR A 259 -57.13 2.67 -2.80
CA THR A 259 -58.43 2.08 -2.42
C THR A 259 -59.56 3.10 -2.37
N ALA A 260 -59.64 4.02 -3.33
CA ALA A 260 -60.88 4.74 -3.58
C ALA A 260 -61.71 3.94 -4.61
N PRO A 261 -62.80 3.25 -4.21
CA PRO A 261 -63.66 2.57 -5.17
C PRO A 261 -64.26 3.63 -6.11
N SER A 262 -64.03 3.45 -7.43
CA SER A 262 -64.74 4.18 -8.46
C SER A 262 -66.24 3.88 -8.30
N ARG A 263 -67.00 4.87 -7.84
CA ARG A 263 -68.45 4.88 -7.95
C ARG A 263 -68.86 5.29 -9.37
#